data_AF-A0A1E1W9M1-F1
#
_entry.id   AF-A0A1E1W9M1-F1
#
_cell.length_a   1.000
_cell.length_b   1.000
_cell.length_c   1.000
_cell.angle_alpha   90.00
_cell.angle_beta   90.00
_cell.angle_gamma   90.00
#
_symmetry.space_group_name_H-M   'P 1'
#
loop_
_entity.id
_entity.type
_entity.pdbx_description
1 polymer ?
#
loop_
_entity_poly.entity_id
_entity_poly.type
_entity_poly.pdbx_seq_one_letter_code
_entity_poly.pdbx_strand_id
1 'polypeptide(L)'
;RASVEVWLAPSRSGRERAEAFDFRVATYASVYVFIIDAKLPRWLIITRNCYKSYKKKSGNNVCADCGAEDPEWASYNLGIFICMRCASIHRGMGAHISKVKHLKLDRWEDSQVQRMKEVGNTAARHKYEERVPPCYRRPTKNDSQVLIEQWIRAKYEREEFCHPERQSYLSGSMEGFLMKRGKEDSRYQPRKFVLNENEDTLKYHVNENKEPKGVLRLSELNVAFAPAKIGHMNSMQLTYMKDGTTRHIYVYHDDAEKINNWYTAIRCAKLHLLQVAFPSAPQSELLLRLPKDFAREGWLWKTGPRPSDAHRRRWFTLDNRKLMYHDEPLDAYPKGEIFIGHESNGYCIKVSNTGNGCKDARFPFHLVTPDRTYCLAATTHEDRAGWLAVIQQTIKRPLTPQDSTIEANLVRKRTTSNSISIFSGR
;
A
#
# COMPACT_ATOMS: atom_id res chain seq x y z
N ARG A 1 -37.47 -53.95 21.08
CA ARG A 1 -36.59 -54.59 22.08
C ARG A 1 -35.19 -54.68 21.47
N ALA A 2 -34.31 -53.78 21.87
CA ALA A 2 -32.87 -53.88 21.65
C ALA A 2 -32.23 -53.45 22.99
N SER A 3 -31.50 -54.37 23.59
CA SER A 3 -30.80 -54.21 24.86
C SER A 3 -29.44 -53.55 24.61
N VAL A 4 -29.13 -52.50 25.36
CA VAL A 4 -27.77 -51.96 25.47
C VAL A 4 -27.43 -51.94 26.95
N GLU A 5 -26.50 -52.81 27.36
CA GLU A 5 -25.92 -52.84 28.69
C GLU A 5 -24.88 -51.72 28.82
N VAL A 6 -24.98 -50.93 29.89
CA VAL A 6 -23.98 -49.93 30.26
C VAL A 6 -23.33 -50.37 31.56
N TRP A 7 -22.03 -50.60 31.53
CA TRP A 7 -21.22 -50.91 32.70
C TRP A 7 -20.82 -49.61 33.42
N LEU A 8 -21.13 -49.51 34.71
CA LEU A 8 -20.63 -48.44 35.59
C LEU A 8 -19.37 -48.92 36.32
N ALA A 9 -18.29 -48.14 36.21
CA ALA A 9 -17.12 -48.29 37.09
C ALA A 9 -17.45 -47.73 38.49
N PRO A 10 -16.98 -48.36 39.59
CA PRO A 10 -17.38 -48.00 40.94
C PRO A 10 -16.65 -46.73 41.43
N SER A 11 -17.39 -45.68 41.75
CA SER A 11 -16.88 -44.58 42.58
C SER A 11 -16.83 -45.01 44.03
N ARG A 12 -15.64 -44.96 44.64
CA ARG A 12 -15.48 -45.07 46.10
C ARG A 12 -16.15 -43.88 46.79
N SER A 13 -16.83 -44.22 47.88
CA SER A 13 -17.36 -43.36 48.96
C SER A 13 -18.55 -42.45 48.65
N GLY A 14 -19.63 -42.65 49.41
CA GLY A 14 -20.56 -41.58 49.79
C GLY A 14 -22.00 -41.82 49.39
N ARG A 15 -22.82 -42.22 50.37
CA ARG A 15 -24.28 -42.39 50.28
C ARG A 15 -24.96 -41.05 49.92
N GLU A 16 -25.97 -41.08 49.05
CA GLU A 16 -27.36 -40.70 49.40
C GLU A 16 -28.32 -40.74 48.20
N ARG A 17 -29.59 -40.97 48.55
CA ARG A 17 -30.81 -41.33 47.80
C ARG A 17 -30.98 -40.81 46.36
N ALA A 18 -31.40 -41.73 45.47
CA ALA A 18 -32.11 -41.40 44.24
C ALA A 18 -33.62 -41.32 44.53
N GLU A 19 -34.22 -40.14 44.40
CA GLU A 19 -35.67 -39.98 44.25
C GLU A 19 -36.07 -40.27 42.80
N ALA A 20 -37.11 -41.09 42.64
CA ALA A 20 -37.65 -41.50 41.36
C ALA A 20 -38.44 -40.33 40.72
N PHE A 21 -38.07 -39.93 39.50
CA PHE A 21 -38.93 -39.13 38.65
C PHE A 21 -39.54 -40.01 37.54
N ASP A 22 -40.87 -40.09 37.56
CA ASP A 22 -41.73 -40.80 36.63
C ASP A 22 -41.69 -40.11 35.25
N PHE A 23 -41.19 -40.81 34.23
CA PHE A 23 -41.15 -40.33 32.84
C PHE A 23 -42.38 -40.87 32.09
N ARG A 24 -43.42 -40.04 31.94
CA ARG A 24 -44.44 -40.27 30.92
C ARG A 24 -43.98 -39.66 29.59
N VAL A 25 -43.84 -40.54 28.61
CA VAL A 25 -43.52 -40.24 27.21
C VAL A 25 -44.69 -39.54 26.52
N ALA A 26 -44.45 -38.37 25.95
CA ALA A 26 -45.32 -37.76 24.94
C ALA A 26 -44.46 -37.20 23.78
N THR A 27 -44.47 -37.95 22.68
CA THR A 27 -44.51 -37.52 21.27
C THR A 27 -43.68 -36.32 20.78
N TYR A 28 -42.75 -36.65 19.86
CA TYR A 28 -42.12 -35.84 18.81
C TYR A 28 -42.80 -34.51 18.45
N ALA A 29 -42.13 -33.39 18.76
CA ALA A 29 -41.96 -32.22 17.88
C ALA A 29 -41.04 -31.17 18.55
N SER A 30 -39.95 -30.80 17.88
CA SER A 30 -39.21 -29.54 18.03
C SER A 30 -38.88 -29.04 19.45
N VAL A 31 -37.86 -29.63 20.08
CA VAL A 31 -37.13 -29.01 21.20
C VAL A 31 -35.63 -29.12 20.94
N TYR A 32 -35.11 -28.29 20.02
CA TYR A 32 -33.69 -27.90 20.03
C TYR A 32 -33.52 -26.76 21.05
N VAL A 33 -33.72 -27.07 22.33
CA VAL A 33 -33.53 -26.13 23.44
C VAL A 33 -32.57 -26.79 24.43
N PHE A 34 -31.35 -26.24 24.46
CA PHE A 34 -30.43 -26.22 25.59
C PHE A 34 -30.02 -27.57 26.22
N ILE A 35 -29.02 -28.20 25.61
CA ILE A 35 -27.97 -28.91 26.37
C ILE A 35 -26.64 -28.24 26.04
N ILE A 36 -26.41 -27.06 26.63
CA ILE A 36 -25.08 -26.46 26.75
C ILE A 36 -24.96 -25.95 28.20
N ASP A 37 -24.55 -26.83 29.11
CA ASP A 37 -24.16 -26.48 30.49
C ASP A 37 -23.16 -27.57 30.95
N ALA A 38 -22.10 -27.35 31.73
CA ALA A 38 -21.80 -26.27 32.67
C ALA A 38 -20.28 -26.27 33.01
N LYS A 39 -19.39 -25.88 32.07
CA LYS A 39 -17.95 -25.72 32.37
C LYS A 39 -17.25 -24.57 31.63
N LEU A 40 -17.99 -23.68 30.96
CA LEU A 40 -17.36 -22.48 30.41
C LEU A 40 -17.42 -21.38 31.48
N PRO A 41 -16.29 -20.83 31.92
CA PRO A 41 -16.30 -19.79 32.95
C PRO A 41 -17.07 -18.57 32.44
N ARG A 42 -17.79 -17.88 33.33
CA ARG A 42 -18.74 -16.79 33.03
C ARG A 42 -18.17 -15.70 32.10
N TRP A 43 -16.86 -15.42 32.20
CA TRP A 43 -16.15 -14.51 31.31
C TRP A 43 -16.11 -14.98 29.84
N LEU A 44 -16.08 -16.29 29.57
CA LEU A 44 -16.05 -16.86 28.22
C LEU A 44 -17.42 -16.78 27.51
N ILE A 45 -18.52 -16.79 28.28
CA ILE A 45 -19.90 -16.69 27.76
C ILE A 45 -20.24 -15.22 27.46
N ILE A 46 -19.89 -14.31 28.38
CA ILE A 46 -20.07 -12.86 28.20
C ILE A 46 -19.27 -12.36 26.99
N THR A 47 -18.00 -12.76 26.87
CA THR A 47 -17.12 -12.37 25.74
C THR A 47 -17.63 -12.86 24.38
N ARG A 48 -18.10 -14.11 24.25
CA ARG A 48 -18.58 -14.65 22.96
C ARG A 48 -19.84 -13.98 22.43
N ASN A 49 -20.83 -13.69 23.28
CA ASN A 49 -22.08 -13.05 22.86
C ASN A 49 -21.95 -11.52 22.72
N CYS A 50 -21.18 -10.86 23.58
CA CYS A 50 -20.83 -9.45 23.43
C CYS A 50 -20.05 -9.20 22.12
N TYR A 51 -19.03 -10.02 21.85
CA TYR A 51 -18.21 -9.90 20.63
C TYR A 51 -19.04 -9.92 19.34
N LYS A 52 -19.96 -10.89 19.21
CA LYS A 52 -20.84 -11.01 18.03
C LYS A 52 -21.80 -9.82 17.88
N SER A 53 -22.17 -9.17 18.97
CA SER A 53 -23.03 -7.97 18.94
C SER A 53 -22.24 -6.72 18.56
N TYR A 54 -21.02 -6.54 19.09
CA TYR A 54 -20.24 -5.29 18.89
C TYR A 54 -19.55 -5.20 17.53
N LYS A 55 -19.19 -6.34 16.94
CA LYS A 55 -18.69 -6.37 15.55
C LYS A 55 -19.74 -5.93 14.54
N LYS A 56 -21.03 -6.03 14.89
CA LYS A 56 -22.16 -5.60 14.04
C LYS A 56 -22.40 -4.09 14.08
N LYS A 57 -21.82 -3.34 15.03
CA LYS A 57 -21.87 -1.87 14.98
C LYS A 57 -21.10 -1.39 13.75
N SER A 58 -21.71 -0.46 13.01
CA SER A 58 -21.10 0.14 11.82
C SER A 58 -19.70 0.70 12.15
N GLY A 59 -18.70 0.36 11.34
CA GLY A 59 -17.31 0.79 11.49
C GLY A 59 -16.41 -0.17 12.29
N ASN A 60 -16.96 -1.05 13.13
CA ASN A 60 -16.18 -2.02 13.91
C ASN A 60 -15.86 -3.32 13.13
N ASN A 61 -16.48 -3.50 11.96
CA ASN A 61 -16.26 -4.63 11.06
C ASN A 61 -14.97 -4.50 10.22
N VAL A 62 -14.28 -3.37 10.31
CA VAL A 62 -12.98 -3.11 9.67
C VAL A 62 -12.00 -2.58 10.70
N CYS A 63 -10.70 -2.83 10.48
CA CYS A 63 -9.63 -2.31 11.30
C CYS A 63 -9.62 -0.78 11.28
N ALA A 64 -9.52 -0.17 12.45
CA ALA A 64 -9.49 1.29 12.62
C ALA A 64 -8.31 1.99 11.90
N ASP A 65 -7.24 1.26 11.58
CA ASP A 65 -6.00 1.86 11.07
C ASP A 65 -5.75 1.61 9.59
N CYS A 66 -5.94 0.38 9.10
CA CYS A 66 -5.63 0.01 7.72
C CYS A 66 -6.86 -0.47 6.92
N GLY A 67 -8.04 -0.49 7.54
CA GLY A 67 -9.28 -0.93 6.90
C GLY A 67 -9.36 -2.43 6.61
N ALA A 68 -8.42 -3.25 7.09
CA ALA A 68 -8.52 -4.71 6.96
C ALA A 68 -9.83 -5.22 7.57
N GLU A 69 -10.53 -6.08 6.84
CA GLU A 69 -11.81 -6.64 7.26
C GLU A 69 -11.65 -7.51 8.50
N ASP A 70 -12.75 -7.62 9.25
CA ASP A 70 -12.94 -8.57 10.33
C ASP A 70 -11.85 -8.55 11.43
N PRO A 71 -11.55 -7.39 12.05
CA PRO A 71 -10.54 -7.29 13.09
C PRO A 71 -10.80 -8.25 14.26
N GLU A 72 -9.76 -8.95 14.69
CA GLU A 72 -9.81 -9.91 15.80
C GLU A 72 -9.09 -9.43 17.07
N TRP A 73 -8.52 -8.23 17.00
CA TRP A 73 -7.80 -7.58 18.10
C TRP A 73 -8.47 -6.26 18.46
N ALA A 74 -8.21 -5.78 19.68
CA ALA A 74 -8.63 -4.45 20.09
C ALA A 74 -7.57 -3.80 20.98
N SER A 75 -7.46 -2.48 20.87
CA SER A 75 -6.80 -1.66 21.89
C SER A 75 -7.86 -1.21 22.88
N TYR A 76 -7.87 -1.80 24.08
CA TYR A 76 -8.96 -1.61 25.03
C TYR A 76 -8.91 -0.27 25.76
N ASN A 77 -7.71 0.33 25.88
CA ASN A 77 -7.59 1.68 26.40
C ASN A 77 -7.87 2.75 25.32
N LEU A 78 -7.61 2.49 24.04
CA LEU A 78 -8.01 3.43 22.98
C LEU A 78 -9.48 3.25 22.55
N GLY A 79 -10.07 2.08 22.82
CA GLY A 79 -11.45 1.77 22.48
C GLY A 79 -11.66 1.37 21.02
N ILE A 80 -10.64 0.84 20.34
CA ILE A 80 -10.64 0.56 18.89
C ILE A 80 -10.43 -0.92 18.56
N PHE A 81 -11.00 -1.36 17.45
CA PHE A 81 -10.87 -2.70 16.87
C PHE A 81 -9.87 -2.66 15.70
N ILE A 82 -8.89 -3.56 15.75
CA ILE A 82 -7.72 -3.55 14.86
C ILE A 82 -7.38 -4.97 14.40
N CYS A 83 -6.70 -5.10 13.26
CA CYS A 83 -6.22 -6.39 12.78
C CYS A 83 -4.91 -6.79 13.47
N MET A 84 -4.47 -8.03 13.29
CA MET A 84 -3.23 -8.54 13.91
C MET A 84 -2.00 -7.69 13.57
N ARG A 85 -1.85 -7.28 12.31
CA ARG A 85 -0.71 -6.46 11.85
C ARG A 85 -0.66 -5.12 12.57
N CYS A 86 -1.79 -4.43 12.70
CA CYS A 86 -1.88 -3.16 13.42
C CYS A 86 -1.70 -3.36 14.93
N ALA A 87 -2.23 -4.46 15.50
CA ALA A 87 -2.02 -4.79 16.91
C ALA A 87 -0.54 -4.94 17.26
N SER A 88 0.29 -5.51 16.38
CA SER A 88 1.74 -5.59 16.57
C SER A 88 2.40 -4.20 16.64
N ILE A 89 1.96 -3.25 15.81
CA ILE A 89 2.45 -1.86 15.85
C ILE A 89 2.02 -1.18 17.16
N HIS A 90 0.77 -1.37 17.57
CA HIS A 90 0.26 -0.84 18.83
C HIS A 90 1.04 -1.35 20.06
N ARG A 91 1.54 -2.59 20.04
CA ARG A 91 2.44 -3.09 21.10
C ARG A 91 3.77 -2.32 21.12
N GLY A 92 4.30 -1.99 19.94
CA GLY A 92 5.56 -1.26 19.79
C GLY A 92 5.52 0.21 20.24
N MET A 93 4.33 0.80 20.42
CA MET A 93 4.17 2.15 21.01
C MET A 93 4.28 2.15 22.54
N GLY A 94 4.20 0.99 23.18
CA GLY A 94 4.28 0.85 24.63
C GLY A 94 2.93 0.99 25.35
N ALA A 95 2.84 0.36 26.53
CA ALA A 95 1.59 0.20 27.28
C ALA A 95 1.02 1.50 27.87
N HIS A 96 1.80 2.57 27.92
CA HIS A 96 1.33 3.89 28.32
C HIS A 96 0.48 4.56 27.22
N ILE A 97 0.65 4.15 25.96
CA ILE A 97 -0.11 4.64 24.80
C ILE A 97 -1.23 3.68 24.42
N SER A 98 -0.89 2.40 24.21
CA SER A 98 -1.85 1.41 23.73
C SER A 98 -1.69 0.05 24.40
N LYS A 99 -2.81 -0.53 24.81
CA LYS A 99 -2.89 -1.84 25.45
C LYS A 99 -3.82 -2.73 24.63
N VAL A 100 -3.27 -3.79 24.04
CA VAL A 100 -3.98 -4.64 23.09
C VAL A 100 -4.34 -6.01 23.67
N LYS A 101 -5.49 -6.54 23.25
CA LYS A 101 -5.98 -7.89 23.57
C LYS A 101 -6.63 -8.54 22.35
N HIS A 102 -6.52 -9.86 22.23
CA HIS A 102 -7.28 -10.66 21.30
C HIS A 102 -8.74 -10.78 21.76
N LEU A 103 -9.68 -10.54 20.86
CA LEU A 103 -11.11 -10.44 21.20
C LEU A 103 -11.70 -11.76 21.72
N LYS A 104 -11.17 -12.90 21.28
CA LYS A 104 -11.68 -14.24 21.62
C LYS A 104 -10.80 -15.04 22.59
N LEU A 105 -9.52 -14.71 22.68
CA LEU A 105 -8.52 -15.57 23.34
C LEU A 105 -8.07 -15.01 24.69
N ASP A 106 -8.14 -13.69 24.87
CA ASP A 106 -7.77 -13.04 26.11
C ASP A 106 -8.96 -12.88 27.06
N ARG A 107 -8.66 -12.75 28.35
CA ARG A 107 -9.66 -12.42 29.37
C ARG A 107 -9.97 -10.92 29.35
N TRP A 108 -11.25 -10.60 29.42
CA TRP A 108 -11.77 -9.23 29.41
C TRP A 108 -12.48 -8.93 30.72
N GLU A 109 -12.19 -7.75 31.28
CA GLU A 109 -12.93 -7.19 32.42
C GLU A 109 -14.13 -6.39 31.92
N ASP A 110 -15.17 -6.29 32.74
CA ASP A 110 -16.40 -5.58 32.37
C ASP A 110 -16.14 -4.10 32.04
N SER A 111 -15.22 -3.44 32.75
CA SER A 111 -14.80 -2.05 32.48
C SER A 111 -14.14 -1.90 31.09
N GLN A 112 -13.34 -2.88 30.67
CA GLN A 112 -12.69 -2.91 29.37
C GLN A 112 -13.74 -3.11 28.27
N VAL A 113 -14.68 -4.04 28.49
CA VAL A 113 -15.80 -4.27 27.56
C VAL A 113 -16.65 -3.01 27.44
N GLN A 114 -16.96 -2.34 28.55
CA GLN A 114 -17.76 -1.12 28.56
C GLN A 114 -17.09 0.02 27.77
N ARG A 115 -15.78 0.23 27.95
CA ARG A 115 -15.01 1.19 27.15
C ARG A 115 -15.07 0.90 25.65
N MET A 116 -15.00 -0.37 25.25
CA MET A 116 -15.16 -0.75 23.83
C MET A 116 -16.57 -0.45 23.28
N LYS A 117 -17.60 -0.44 24.13
CA LYS A 117 -18.98 -0.10 23.73
C LYS A 117 -19.17 1.40 23.52
N GLU A 118 -18.56 2.19 24.39
CA GLU A 118 -18.68 3.65 24.44
C GLU A 118 -17.92 4.32 23.30
N VAL A 119 -16.70 3.84 23.01
CA VAL A 119 -15.84 4.43 21.98
C VAL A 119 -16.10 3.79 20.62
N GLY A 120 -15.54 2.61 20.37
CA GLY A 120 -15.57 1.98 19.05
C GLY A 120 -14.82 2.78 17.98
N ASN A 121 -14.75 2.22 16.77
CA ASN A 121 -13.93 2.80 15.70
C ASN A 121 -14.45 4.15 15.21
N THR A 122 -15.78 4.34 15.17
CA THR A 122 -16.39 5.57 14.69
C THR A 122 -16.08 6.76 15.60
N ALA A 123 -16.28 6.62 16.92
CA ALA A 123 -15.96 7.70 17.86
C ALA A 123 -14.45 7.97 17.92
N ALA A 124 -13.62 6.92 17.87
CA ALA A 124 -12.17 7.07 17.80
C ALA A 124 -11.73 7.81 16.54
N ARG A 125 -12.36 7.55 15.38
CA ARG A 125 -12.11 8.32 14.15
C ARG A 125 -12.46 9.79 14.32
N HIS A 126 -13.61 10.12 14.93
CA HIS A 126 -13.96 11.52 15.18
C HIS A 126 -12.95 12.25 16.06
N LYS A 127 -12.33 11.55 17.03
CA LYS A 127 -11.29 12.13 17.89
C LYS A 127 -9.92 12.19 17.20
N TYR A 128 -9.38 11.05 16.77
CA TYR A 128 -7.99 10.91 16.33
C TYR A 128 -7.79 11.19 14.83
N GLU A 129 -8.85 11.40 14.06
CA GLU A 129 -8.77 11.70 12.63
C GLU A 129 -9.52 13.00 12.28
N GLU A 130 -9.76 13.86 13.28
CA GLU A 130 -10.52 15.11 13.16
C GLU A 130 -9.93 16.05 12.10
N ARG A 131 -8.62 16.31 12.16
CA ARG A 131 -7.91 17.26 11.30
C ARG A 131 -6.83 16.58 10.46
N VAL A 132 -7.18 15.49 9.80
CA VAL A 132 -6.30 14.82 8.83
C VAL A 132 -6.24 15.66 7.55
N PRO A 133 -5.06 16.16 7.14
CA PRO A 133 -4.93 16.95 5.92
C PRO A 133 -5.34 16.15 4.68
N PRO A 134 -6.00 16.75 3.68
CA PRO A 134 -6.39 16.04 2.46
C PRO A 134 -5.21 15.40 1.71
N CYS A 135 -4.01 16.00 1.80
CA CYS A 135 -2.78 15.44 1.24
C CYS A 135 -2.25 14.21 1.99
N TYR A 136 -2.62 14.01 3.27
CA TYR A 136 -2.11 12.91 4.09
C TYR A 136 -2.69 11.57 3.61
N ARG A 137 -1.80 10.63 3.25
CA ARG A 137 -2.25 9.33 2.71
C ARG A 137 -2.72 8.42 3.83
N ARG A 138 -4.01 8.07 3.81
CA ARG A 138 -4.59 7.02 4.64
C ARG A 138 -4.15 5.66 4.11
N PRO A 139 -3.52 4.79 4.92
CA PRO A 139 -3.09 3.48 4.46
C PRO A 139 -4.24 2.47 4.34
N THR A 140 -3.99 1.47 3.52
CA THR A 140 -4.78 0.24 3.33
C THR A 140 -4.00 -0.97 3.86
N LYS A 141 -4.65 -2.13 3.95
CA LYS A 141 -4.03 -3.40 4.38
C LYS A 141 -2.82 -3.83 3.55
N ASN A 142 -2.72 -3.35 2.30
CA ASN A 142 -1.66 -3.71 1.34
C ASN A 142 -0.49 -2.72 1.33
N ASP A 143 -0.59 -1.60 2.05
CA ASP A 143 0.47 -0.59 2.07
C ASP A 143 1.71 -1.05 2.85
N SER A 144 2.82 -0.35 2.58
CA SER A 144 4.11 -0.58 3.21
C SER A 144 4.05 -0.45 4.73
N GLN A 145 4.93 -1.19 5.43
CA GLN A 145 4.97 -1.19 6.89
C GLN A 145 5.18 0.21 7.47
N VAL A 146 6.09 1.00 6.87
CA VAL A 146 6.39 2.37 7.30
C VAL A 146 5.15 3.28 7.22
N LEU A 147 4.35 3.20 6.16
CA LEU A 147 3.16 4.04 6.01
C LEU A 147 2.08 3.69 7.04
N ILE A 148 1.85 2.39 7.29
CA ILE A 148 0.88 1.95 8.31
C ILE A 148 1.35 2.34 9.72
N GLU A 149 2.63 2.09 10.02
CA GLU A 149 3.19 2.43 11.32
C GLU A 149 3.12 3.92 11.62
N GLN A 150 3.53 4.76 10.66
CA GLN A 150 3.52 6.20 10.86
C GLN A 150 2.10 6.77 10.90
N TRP A 151 1.13 6.17 10.22
CA TRP A 151 -0.28 6.51 10.42
C TRP A 151 -0.76 6.24 11.84
N ILE A 152 -0.45 5.07 12.39
CA ILE A 152 -0.85 4.68 13.75
C ILE A 152 -0.17 5.61 14.79
N ARG A 153 1.13 5.85 14.64
CA ARG A 153 1.89 6.74 15.53
C ARG A 153 1.40 8.19 15.43
N ALA A 154 1.13 8.70 14.23
CA ALA A 154 0.55 10.03 14.03
C ALA A 154 -0.79 10.19 14.76
N LYS A 155 -1.65 9.16 14.75
CA LYS A 155 -2.95 9.19 15.42
C LYS A 155 -2.86 9.15 16.94
N TYR A 156 -2.08 8.23 17.50
CA TYR A 156 -2.22 7.86 18.91
C TYR A 156 -0.99 8.18 19.78
N GLU A 157 0.20 8.25 19.20
CA GLU A 157 1.43 8.59 19.92
C GLU A 157 1.71 10.09 19.84
N ARG A 158 1.66 10.65 18.63
CA ARG A 158 1.90 12.08 18.39
C ARG A 158 0.64 12.91 18.35
N GLU A 159 -0.52 12.28 18.21
CA GLU A 159 -1.83 12.93 18.13
C GLU A 159 -1.84 14.14 17.17
N GLU A 160 -1.17 14.00 16.03
CA GLU A 160 -0.97 15.08 15.04
C GLU A 160 -2.29 15.66 14.54
N PHE A 161 -3.33 14.83 14.44
CA PHE A 161 -4.64 15.24 13.93
C PHE A 161 -5.54 15.84 15.02
N CYS A 162 -5.09 15.81 16.27
CA CYS A 162 -5.68 16.54 17.41
C CYS A 162 -4.93 17.86 17.67
N HIS A 163 -3.71 17.99 17.16
CA HIS A 163 -2.76 19.07 17.47
C HIS A 163 -2.08 19.58 16.19
N PRO A 164 -2.69 20.53 15.46
CA PRO A 164 -2.23 21.01 14.16
C PRO A 164 -0.79 21.55 14.18
N GLU A 165 -0.35 22.09 15.32
CA GLU A 165 1.01 22.57 15.54
C GLU A 165 2.07 21.45 15.41
N ARG A 166 1.67 20.18 15.50
CA ARG A 166 2.53 19.01 15.31
C ARG A 166 2.66 18.58 13.85
N GLN A 167 1.88 19.17 12.94
CA GLN A 167 1.87 18.83 11.50
C GLN A 167 2.94 19.60 10.73
N SER A 168 4.21 19.41 11.10
CA SER A 168 5.36 20.17 10.55
C SER A 168 5.49 20.09 9.02
N TYR A 169 5.00 19.01 8.40
CA TYR A 169 5.02 18.80 6.94
C TYR A 169 4.05 19.72 6.17
N LEU A 170 3.26 20.56 6.83
CA LEU A 170 2.37 21.53 6.21
C LEU A 170 2.97 22.93 6.06
N SER A 171 4.21 23.15 6.48
CA SER A 171 4.86 24.47 6.47
C SER A 171 5.13 25.05 5.07
N GLY A 172 5.03 24.25 4.00
CA GLY A 172 5.43 24.65 2.63
C GLY A 172 6.95 24.69 2.41
N SER A 173 7.75 24.50 3.46
CA SER A 173 9.21 24.43 3.39
C SER A 173 9.77 23.39 4.35
N MET A 174 10.62 22.50 3.85
CA MET A 174 11.24 21.46 4.67
C MET A 174 12.70 21.29 4.26
N GLU A 175 13.60 21.21 5.23
CA GLU A 175 15.00 20.87 4.98
C GLU A 175 15.51 19.82 5.94
N GLY A 176 16.55 19.10 5.50
CA GLY A 176 17.16 18.04 6.28
C GLY A 176 17.96 17.08 5.43
N PHE A 177 18.65 16.16 6.09
CA PHE A 177 19.47 15.17 5.41
C PHE A 177 18.68 13.92 5.08
N LEU A 178 18.90 13.38 3.88
CA LEU A 178 18.48 12.03 3.50
C LEU A 178 19.69 11.27 2.97
N MET A 179 19.74 9.97 3.25
CA MET A 179 20.73 9.09 2.68
C MET A 179 20.33 8.83 1.22
N LYS A 180 21.07 9.39 0.28
CA LYS A 180 20.77 9.32 -1.15
C LYS A 180 21.72 8.37 -1.86
N ARG A 181 21.17 7.46 -2.67
CA ARG A 181 21.96 6.59 -3.55
C ARG A 181 22.66 7.41 -4.64
N GLY A 182 23.95 7.19 -4.82
CA GLY A 182 24.74 7.70 -5.93
C GLY A 182 24.36 7.03 -7.25
N LYS A 183 24.51 7.77 -8.36
CA LYS A 183 24.13 7.30 -9.69
C LYS A 183 25.05 6.18 -10.20
N GLU A 184 26.36 6.40 -10.07
CA GLU A 184 27.40 5.54 -10.66
C GLU A 184 27.95 4.55 -9.62
N ASP A 185 28.27 5.04 -8.42
CA ASP A 185 28.92 4.25 -7.37
C ASP A 185 27.95 3.40 -6.55
N SER A 186 26.63 3.59 -6.73
CA SER A 186 25.58 2.88 -6.00
C SER A 186 25.66 3.03 -4.47
N ARG A 187 26.49 3.93 -3.92
CA ARG A 187 26.63 4.11 -2.48
C ARG A 187 25.61 5.11 -1.96
N TYR A 188 25.13 4.91 -0.75
CA TYR A 188 24.31 5.89 -0.07
C TYR A 188 25.19 6.90 0.65
N GLN A 189 24.92 8.19 0.45
CA GLN A 189 25.63 9.28 1.12
C GLN A 189 24.63 10.33 1.60
N PRO A 190 24.90 11.00 2.73
CA PRO A 190 24.03 12.06 3.23
C PRO A 190 24.02 13.23 2.24
N ARG A 191 22.82 13.73 1.93
CA ARG A 191 22.61 14.93 1.13
C ARG A 191 21.55 15.78 1.81
N LYS A 192 21.80 17.09 1.89
CA LYS A 192 20.80 18.03 2.38
C LYS A 192 19.76 18.25 1.28
N PHE A 193 18.53 17.87 1.56
CA PHE A 193 17.37 18.19 0.73
C PHE A 193 16.70 19.44 1.26
N VAL A 194 16.16 20.24 0.35
CA VAL A 194 15.40 21.46 0.65
C VAL A 194 14.17 21.47 -0.27
N LEU A 195 12.99 21.31 0.31
CA LEU A 195 11.71 21.50 -0.33
C LEU A 195 11.28 22.96 -0.12
N ASN A 196 10.89 23.61 -1.20
CA ASN A 196 10.28 24.92 -1.19
C ASN A 196 9.10 24.92 -2.19
N GLU A 197 7.90 24.98 -1.63
CA GLU A 197 6.64 24.94 -2.38
C GLU A 197 6.45 26.18 -3.26
N ASN A 198 6.78 27.37 -2.76
CA ASN A 198 6.64 28.64 -3.50
C ASN A 198 7.54 28.67 -4.75
N GLU A 199 8.67 27.98 -4.70
CA GLU A 199 9.60 27.86 -5.84
C GLU A 199 9.29 26.65 -6.74
N ASP A 200 8.28 25.83 -6.43
CA ASP A 200 8.03 24.54 -7.09
C ASP A 200 9.28 23.64 -7.10
N THR A 201 10.08 23.63 -6.02
CA THR A 201 11.36 22.89 -6.02
C THR A 201 11.57 21.94 -4.84
N LEU A 202 12.16 20.79 -5.16
CA LEU A 202 12.89 19.94 -4.24
C LEU A 202 14.35 19.89 -4.69
N LYS A 203 15.22 20.58 -3.96
CA LYS A 203 16.65 20.70 -4.25
C LYS A 203 17.44 19.73 -3.38
N TYR A 204 18.59 19.27 -3.87
CA TYR A 204 19.56 18.59 -3.01
C TYR A 204 20.99 19.09 -3.23
N HIS A 205 21.72 19.17 -2.12
CA HIS A 205 23.08 19.68 -2.07
C HIS A 205 24.06 18.57 -1.70
N VAL A 206 25.22 18.56 -2.36
CA VAL A 206 26.36 17.72 -1.94
C VAL A 206 27.17 18.46 -0.87
N ASN A 207 27.28 19.78 -1.01
CA ASN A 207 27.87 20.71 -0.06
C ASN A 207 26.91 21.90 0.05
N GLU A 208 26.55 22.31 1.26
CA GLU A 208 25.56 23.36 1.52
C GLU A 208 26.00 24.74 1.00
N ASN A 209 27.30 24.99 0.94
CA ASN A 209 27.85 26.28 0.51
C ASN A 209 27.94 26.41 -1.03
N LYS A 210 27.40 25.44 -1.77
CA LYS A 210 27.45 25.39 -3.23
C LYS A 210 26.04 25.33 -3.80
N GLU A 211 25.93 25.63 -5.08
CA GLU A 211 24.69 25.45 -5.83
C GLU A 211 24.14 24.02 -5.71
N PRO A 212 22.81 23.86 -5.77
CA PRO A 212 22.17 22.55 -5.71
C PRO A 212 22.70 21.63 -6.81
N LYS A 213 23.05 20.40 -6.43
CA LYS A 213 23.51 19.39 -7.38
C LYS A 213 22.36 18.87 -8.26
N GLY A 214 21.13 19.00 -7.79
CA GLY A 214 19.94 18.73 -8.57
C GLY A 214 18.75 19.52 -8.03
N VAL A 215 17.90 19.96 -8.97
CA VAL A 215 16.67 20.70 -8.74
C VAL A 215 15.55 19.90 -9.39
N LEU A 216 14.60 19.43 -8.59
CA LEU A 216 13.45 18.67 -9.05
C LEU A 216 12.21 19.57 -8.96
N ARG A 217 11.38 19.62 -10.00
CA ARG A 217 10.09 20.33 -9.94
C ARG A 217 9.08 19.51 -9.16
N LEU A 218 8.45 20.08 -8.13
CA LEU A 218 7.46 19.38 -7.31
C LEU A 218 6.22 19.00 -8.12
N SER A 219 5.79 19.87 -9.03
CA SER A 219 4.68 19.68 -9.97
C SER A 219 4.82 18.38 -10.78
N GLU A 220 6.03 18.03 -11.21
CA GLU A 220 6.35 16.84 -12.01
C GLU A 220 6.84 15.65 -11.18
N LEU A 221 7.04 15.82 -9.87
CA LEU A 221 7.58 14.80 -8.98
C LEU A 221 6.54 13.74 -8.63
N ASN A 222 6.90 12.47 -8.77
CA ASN A 222 6.25 11.35 -8.11
C ASN A 222 7.13 10.85 -6.96
N VAL A 223 6.51 10.42 -5.87
CA VAL A 223 7.16 9.83 -4.71
C VAL A 223 6.39 8.60 -4.26
N ALA A 224 7.09 7.49 -4.08
CA ALA A 224 6.53 6.23 -3.61
C ALA A 224 7.45 5.56 -2.60
N PHE A 225 6.89 4.95 -1.55
CA PHE A 225 7.68 4.12 -0.64
C PHE A 225 8.20 2.88 -1.39
N ALA A 226 9.48 2.54 -1.20
CA ALA A 226 10.13 1.47 -1.94
C ALA A 226 10.99 0.52 -1.08
N PRO A 227 10.51 0.07 0.10
CA PRO A 227 11.33 -0.69 1.05
C PRO A 227 11.86 -2.01 0.50
N ALA A 228 11.02 -2.78 -0.19
CA ALA A 228 11.41 -4.06 -0.76
C ALA A 228 12.46 -3.91 -1.88
N LYS A 229 12.38 -2.82 -2.65
CA LYS A 229 13.29 -2.54 -3.77
C LYS A 229 14.65 -2.03 -3.29
N ILE A 230 14.64 -1.14 -2.31
CA ILE A 230 15.85 -0.49 -1.78
C ILE A 230 16.55 -1.36 -0.72
N GLY A 231 15.81 -2.25 -0.06
CA GLY A 231 16.34 -3.06 1.04
C GLY A 231 16.41 -2.31 2.38
N HIS A 232 15.61 -1.24 2.54
CA HIS A 232 15.53 -0.44 3.76
C HIS A 232 14.09 -0.07 4.09
N MET A 233 13.61 -0.33 5.31
CA MET A 233 12.19 -0.14 5.67
C MET A 233 11.68 1.30 5.45
N ASN A 234 12.53 2.28 5.74
CA ASN A 234 12.19 3.70 5.72
C ASN A 234 12.76 4.37 4.47
N SER A 235 12.39 3.86 3.29
CA SER A 235 12.94 4.29 2.02
C SER A 235 11.88 4.61 0.98
N MET A 236 12.21 5.55 0.11
CA MET A 236 11.33 6.02 -0.95
C MET A 236 12.10 6.26 -2.25
N GLN A 237 11.38 6.15 -3.35
CA GLN A 237 11.82 6.48 -4.68
C GLN A 237 11.17 7.79 -5.11
N LEU A 238 12.01 8.73 -5.56
CA LEU A 238 11.61 9.96 -6.23
C LEU A 238 11.78 9.76 -7.73
N THR A 239 10.74 10.07 -8.50
CA THR A 239 10.71 9.95 -9.96
C THR A 239 10.28 11.27 -10.57
N TYR A 240 11.05 11.80 -11.51
CA TYR A 240 10.74 13.06 -12.19
C TYR A 240 11.25 13.04 -13.63
N MET A 241 10.76 13.95 -14.46
CA MET A 241 11.25 14.14 -15.83
C MET A 241 12.50 14.99 -15.84
N LYS A 242 13.53 14.55 -16.57
CA LYS A 242 14.75 15.30 -16.82
C LYS A 242 15.17 15.12 -18.28
N ASP A 243 15.23 16.23 -19.02
CA ASP A 243 15.66 16.26 -20.42
C ASP A 243 14.87 15.27 -21.30
N GLY A 244 13.55 15.20 -21.07
CA GLY A 244 12.63 14.31 -21.81
C GLY A 244 12.74 12.81 -21.46
N THR A 245 13.52 12.46 -20.42
CA THR A 245 13.65 11.09 -19.89
C THR A 245 13.31 11.02 -18.41
N THR A 246 12.89 9.85 -17.95
CA THR A 246 12.58 9.66 -16.53
C THR A 246 13.86 9.47 -15.72
N ARG A 247 13.97 10.18 -14.61
CA ARG A 247 15.05 10.02 -13.64
C ARG A 247 14.53 9.47 -12.32
N HIS A 248 15.21 8.46 -11.79
CA HIS A 248 14.97 7.93 -10.46
C HIS A 248 16.05 8.37 -9.47
N ILE A 249 15.62 8.71 -8.25
CA ILE A 249 16.46 8.94 -7.08
C ILE A 249 15.93 8.06 -5.96
N TYR A 250 16.82 7.30 -5.33
CA TYR A 250 16.50 6.43 -4.20
C TYR A 250 17.07 7.03 -2.93
N VAL A 251 16.23 7.20 -1.92
CA VAL A 251 16.59 7.78 -0.64
C VAL A 251 16.02 6.98 0.52
N TYR A 252 16.68 7.06 1.67
CA TYR A 252 16.14 6.57 2.93
C TYR A 252 16.52 7.51 4.08
N HIS A 253 15.89 7.28 5.22
CA HIS A 253 16.28 7.86 6.49
C HIS A 253 16.12 6.78 7.57
N ASP A 254 17.01 6.73 8.57
CA ASP A 254 16.93 5.70 9.64
C ASP A 254 15.66 5.86 10.48
N ASP A 255 15.29 7.10 10.77
CA ASP A 255 14.02 7.49 11.40
C ASP A 255 12.82 7.42 10.42
N ALA A 256 11.83 6.62 10.80
CA ALA A 256 10.59 6.39 10.05
C ALA A 256 9.66 7.62 10.01
N GLU A 257 9.65 8.44 11.06
CA GLU A 257 8.86 9.67 11.08
C GLU A 257 9.40 10.68 10.07
N LYS A 258 10.73 10.88 10.07
CA LYS A 258 11.37 11.82 9.15
C LYS A 258 11.11 11.47 7.69
N ILE A 259 11.24 10.20 7.29
CA ILE A 259 10.95 9.80 5.90
C ILE A 259 9.48 10.00 5.55
N ASN A 260 8.56 9.76 6.49
CA ASN A 260 7.14 9.97 6.29
C ASN A 260 6.78 11.46 6.21
N ASN A 261 7.44 12.31 6.99
CA ASN A 261 7.26 13.76 6.93
C ASN A 261 7.71 14.30 5.58
N TRP A 262 8.83 13.83 5.02
CA TRP A 262 9.25 14.17 3.65
C TRP A 262 8.23 13.71 2.60
N TYR A 263 7.78 12.46 2.68
CA TYR A 263 6.74 11.93 1.79
C TYR A 263 5.46 12.77 1.83
N THR A 264 5.04 13.15 3.03
CA THR A 264 3.81 13.94 3.25
C THR A 264 3.99 15.38 2.79
N ALA A 265 5.12 16.03 3.09
CA ALA A 265 5.42 17.39 2.67
C ALA A 265 5.42 17.53 1.14
N ILE A 266 6.03 16.58 0.42
CA ILE A 266 5.98 16.54 -1.06
C ILE A 266 4.53 16.47 -1.56
N ARG A 267 3.70 15.65 -0.93
CA ARG A 267 2.29 15.51 -1.31
C ARG A 267 1.48 16.77 -1.03
N CYS A 268 1.72 17.44 0.10
CA CYS A 268 1.02 18.66 0.47
C CYS A 268 1.43 19.83 -0.44
N ALA A 269 2.72 19.98 -0.72
CA ALA A 269 3.20 20.96 -1.68
C ALA A 269 2.61 20.74 -3.09
N LYS A 270 2.58 19.48 -3.55
CA LYS A 270 1.95 19.15 -4.82
C LYS A 270 0.44 19.42 -4.84
N LEU A 271 -0.26 19.20 -3.72
CA LEU A 271 -1.69 19.53 -3.62
C LEU A 271 -1.91 21.03 -3.77
N HIS A 272 -1.12 21.85 -3.06
CA HIS A 272 -1.25 23.29 -3.14
C HIS A 272 -0.94 23.82 -4.55
N LEU A 273 0.15 23.36 -5.16
CA LEU A 273 0.47 23.71 -6.56
C LEU A 273 -0.65 23.35 -7.53
N LEU A 274 -1.31 22.20 -7.33
CA LEU A 274 -2.47 21.80 -8.13
C LEU A 274 -3.69 22.70 -7.88
N GLN A 275 -3.94 23.13 -6.64
CA GLN A 275 -5.02 24.06 -6.31
C GLN A 275 -4.81 25.43 -6.96
N VAL A 276 -3.56 25.91 -7.00
CA VAL A 276 -3.19 27.15 -7.69
C VAL A 276 -3.34 27.01 -9.20
N ALA A 277 -2.90 25.88 -9.78
CA ALA A 277 -3.00 25.65 -11.22
C ALA A 277 -4.44 25.39 -11.71
N PHE A 278 -5.31 24.87 -10.84
CA PHE A 278 -6.69 24.47 -11.17
C PHE A 278 -7.68 24.94 -10.10
N PRO A 279 -7.90 26.27 -9.96
CA PRO A 279 -8.71 26.82 -8.86
C PRO A 279 -10.18 26.40 -8.90
N SER A 280 -10.72 26.08 -10.08
CA SER A 280 -12.10 25.63 -10.26
C SER A 280 -12.27 24.10 -10.11
N ALA A 281 -11.18 23.34 -10.01
CA ALA A 281 -11.27 21.88 -9.93
C ALA A 281 -11.63 21.44 -8.50
N PRO A 282 -12.55 20.48 -8.34
CA PRO A 282 -12.91 19.96 -7.02
C PRO A 282 -11.70 19.26 -6.38
N GLN A 283 -11.53 19.42 -5.08
CA GLN A 283 -10.40 18.85 -4.34
C GLN A 283 -10.27 17.34 -4.56
N SER A 284 -11.39 16.61 -4.63
CA SER A 284 -11.42 15.17 -4.91
C SER A 284 -10.73 14.79 -6.22
N GLU A 285 -10.83 15.63 -7.25
CA GLU A 285 -10.13 15.42 -8.52
C GLU A 285 -8.63 15.69 -8.38
N LEU A 286 -8.26 16.75 -7.65
CA LEU A 286 -6.85 17.09 -7.40
C LEU A 286 -6.13 15.99 -6.60
N LEU A 287 -6.81 15.39 -5.62
CA LEU A 287 -6.29 14.28 -4.83
C LEU A 287 -5.95 13.05 -5.70
N LEU A 288 -6.63 12.85 -6.83
CA LEU A 288 -6.31 11.78 -7.77
C LEU A 288 -5.00 12.03 -8.53
N ARG A 289 -4.48 13.26 -8.54
CA ARG A 289 -3.23 13.65 -9.22
C ARG A 289 -2.04 13.71 -8.26
N LEU A 290 -2.25 13.48 -6.96
CA LEU A 290 -1.17 13.37 -5.99
C LEU A 290 -0.30 12.13 -6.25
N PRO A 291 0.96 12.13 -5.75
CA PRO A 291 1.85 10.99 -5.86
C PRO A 291 1.20 9.68 -5.43
N LYS A 292 1.44 8.61 -6.19
CA LYS A 292 0.90 7.27 -5.92
C LYS A 292 2.01 6.26 -6.07
N ASP A 293 1.81 5.10 -5.43
CA ASP A 293 2.66 3.95 -5.69
C ASP A 293 2.52 3.51 -7.14
N PHE A 294 3.56 2.86 -7.65
CA PHE A 294 3.54 2.28 -8.97
C PHE A 294 2.45 1.21 -9.04
N ALA A 295 1.65 1.23 -10.12
CA ALA A 295 0.51 0.32 -10.26
C ALA A 295 0.96 -1.14 -10.24
N ARG A 296 2.15 -1.41 -10.78
CA ARG A 296 2.82 -2.70 -10.69
C ARG A 296 4.30 -2.57 -11.02
N GLU A 297 5.10 -3.42 -10.38
CA GLU A 297 6.51 -3.59 -10.70
C GLU A 297 6.87 -5.07 -10.69
N GLY A 298 7.90 -5.46 -11.45
CA GLY A 298 8.34 -6.84 -11.49
C GLY A 298 9.16 -7.19 -12.71
N TRP A 299 9.76 -8.39 -12.68
CA TRP A 299 10.54 -8.91 -13.79
C TRP A 299 9.66 -9.45 -14.90
N LEU A 300 9.86 -8.97 -16.13
CA LEU A 300 9.30 -9.58 -17.33
C LEU A 300 10.41 -9.89 -18.34
N TRP A 301 10.16 -10.88 -19.17
CA TRP A 301 10.94 -11.12 -20.38
C TRP A 301 10.39 -10.24 -21.50
N LYS A 302 11.28 -9.66 -22.30
CA LYS A 302 10.92 -8.91 -23.49
C LYS A 302 11.80 -9.30 -24.67
N THR A 303 11.27 -9.22 -25.89
CA THR A 303 12.08 -9.34 -27.11
C THR A 303 12.14 -8.00 -27.85
N GLY A 304 12.96 -7.94 -28.90
CA GLY A 304 12.79 -6.91 -29.92
C GLY A 304 11.61 -7.23 -30.85
N PRO A 305 11.34 -6.37 -31.85
CA PRO A 305 10.19 -6.55 -32.74
C PRO A 305 10.37 -7.69 -33.73
N ARG A 306 11.61 -8.18 -33.95
CA ARG A 306 11.88 -9.28 -34.89
C ARG A 306 11.76 -10.61 -34.17
N PRO A 307 11.21 -11.66 -34.81
CA PRO A 307 11.13 -13.01 -34.23
C PRO A 307 12.49 -13.60 -33.84
N SER A 308 13.56 -13.16 -34.50
CA SER A 308 14.95 -13.56 -34.21
C SER A 308 15.55 -12.86 -32.99
N ASP A 309 14.89 -11.86 -32.43
CA ASP A 309 15.47 -11.05 -31.36
C ASP A 309 15.52 -11.83 -30.05
N ALA A 310 16.69 -11.81 -29.42
CA ALA A 310 16.90 -12.50 -28.15
C ALA A 310 15.95 -11.99 -27.05
N HIS A 311 15.46 -12.93 -26.24
CA HIS A 311 14.70 -12.63 -25.03
C HIS A 311 15.63 -12.03 -23.97
N ARG A 312 15.23 -10.90 -23.40
CA ARG A 312 15.96 -10.23 -22.32
C ARG A 312 15.05 -10.05 -21.13
N ARG A 313 15.53 -10.41 -19.95
CA ARG A 313 14.86 -10.13 -18.68
C ARG A 313 15.11 -8.68 -18.29
N ARG A 314 14.05 -7.96 -17.92
CA ARG A 314 14.10 -6.56 -17.49
C ARG A 314 13.16 -6.32 -16.33
N TRP A 315 13.51 -5.40 -15.44
CA TRP A 315 12.62 -4.94 -14.39
C TRP A 315 11.66 -3.93 -15.00
N PHE A 316 10.36 -4.15 -14.89
CA PHE A 316 9.33 -3.24 -15.38
C PHE A 316 8.67 -2.50 -14.23
N THR A 317 8.35 -1.23 -14.47
CA THR A 317 7.62 -0.36 -13.56
C THR A 317 6.52 0.35 -14.34
N LEU A 318 5.26 0.20 -13.91
CA LEU A 318 4.13 0.96 -14.45
C LEU A 318 3.84 2.16 -13.55
N ASP A 319 4.32 3.33 -13.98
CA ASP A 319 4.07 4.63 -13.33
C ASP A 319 2.99 5.40 -14.10
N ASN A 320 1.77 5.40 -13.56
CA ASN A 320 0.60 5.97 -14.21
C ASN A 320 0.38 5.38 -15.62
N ARG A 321 0.73 6.10 -16.69
CA ARG A 321 0.67 5.64 -18.10
C ARG A 321 2.01 5.23 -18.69
N LYS A 322 3.09 5.30 -17.91
CA LYS A 322 4.45 5.07 -18.38
C LYS A 322 4.93 3.71 -17.93
N LEU A 323 5.00 2.77 -18.87
CA LEU A 323 5.61 1.47 -18.66
C LEU A 323 7.10 1.57 -18.98
N MET A 324 7.90 1.64 -17.91
CA MET A 324 9.35 1.74 -17.98
C MET A 324 9.98 0.37 -17.80
N TYR A 325 11.16 0.16 -18.39
CA TYR A 325 11.96 -1.02 -18.12
C TYR A 325 13.43 -0.72 -17.93
N HIS A 326 14.07 -1.48 -17.04
CA HIS A 326 15.43 -1.29 -16.54
C HIS A 326 16.23 -2.58 -16.64
N ASP A 327 17.56 -2.48 -16.64
CA ASP A 327 18.39 -3.67 -16.50
C ASP A 327 18.29 -4.17 -15.05
N GLU A 328 18.40 -3.25 -14.09
CA GLU A 328 18.25 -3.51 -12.66
C GLU A 328 17.19 -2.62 -12.00
N PRO A 329 16.51 -3.07 -10.92
CA PRO A 329 15.42 -2.32 -10.29
C PRO A 329 15.81 -0.93 -9.76
N LEU A 330 17.08 -0.74 -9.41
CA LEU A 330 17.62 0.50 -8.84
C LEU A 330 18.38 1.35 -9.86
N ASP A 331 18.23 1.06 -11.16
CA ASP A 331 18.80 1.89 -12.22
C ASP A 331 18.28 3.32 -12.11
N ALA A 332 19.18 4.29 -12.29
CA ALA A 332 18.85 5.71 -12.22
C ALA A 332 18.02 6.20 -13.41
N TYR A 333 18.08 5.48 -14.53
CA TYR A 333 17.40 5.79 -15.79
C TYR A 333 16.83 4.51 -16.39
N PRO A 334 15.62 4.54 -16.95
CA PRO A 334 15.09 3.42 -17.70
C PRO A 334 15.87 3.20 -19.01
N LYS A 335 15.97 1.94 -19.41
CA LYS A 335 16.50 1.52 -20.71
C LYS A 335 15.52 1.90 -21.82
N GLY A 336 14.22 1.83 -21.55
CA GLY A 336 13.20 2.39 -22.41
C GLY A 336 11.90 2.68 -21.67
N GLU A 337 11.10 3.53 -22.29
CA GLU A 337 9.85 4.06 -21.76
C GLU A 337 8.78 3.85 -22.83
N ILE A 338 7.64 3.28 -22.43
CA ILE A 338 6.50 3.01 -23.29
C ILE A 338 5.31 3.77 -22.71
N PHE A 339 4.75 4.70 -23.49
CA PHE A 339 3.49 5.34 -23.12
C PHE A 339 2.33 4.38 -23.41
N ILE A 340 1.39 4.26 -22.47
CA ILE A 340 0.16 3.47 -22.59
C ILE A 340 -1.01 4.45 -22.77
N GLY A 341 -1.38 4.65 -24.03
CA GLY A 341 -2.54 5.45 -24.42
C GLY A 341 -3.87 4.72 -24.25
N HIS A 342 -4.92 5.33 -24.79
CA HIS A 342 -6.28 4.80 -24.74
C HIS A 342 -6.56 3.81 -25.88
N GLU A 343 -7.53 2.91 -25.70
CA GLU A 343 -7.92 1.93 -26.73
C GLU A 343 -8.40 2.58 -28.04
N SER A 344 -9.06 3.74 -27.96
CA SER A 344 -9.44 4.53 -29.15
C SER A 344 -8.26 4.95 -30.02
N ASN A 345 -7.06 4.99 -29.43
CA ASN A 345 -5.83 5.40 -30.10
C ASN A 345 -4.99 4.18 -30.49
N GLY A 346 -5.59 2.99 -30.64
CA GLY A 346 -4.90 1.79 -31.12
C GLY A 346 -4.07 1.05 -30.06
N TYR A 347 -4.24 1.36 -28.78
CA TYR A 347 -3.59 0.63 -27.69
C TYR A 347 -4.42 -0.59 -27.28
N CYS A 348 -3.84 -1.78 -27.27
CA CYS A 348 -4.53 -2.97 -26.78
C CYS A 348 -3.56 -4.03 -26.25
N ILE A 349 -4.08 -5.00 -25.50
CA ILE A 349 -3.32 -6.19 -25.11
C ILE A 349 -3.85 -7.42 -25.86
N LYS A 350 -2.93 -8.19 -26.46
CA LYS A 350 -3.24 -9.51 -27.05
C LYS A 350 -2.57 -10.61 -26.24
N VAL A 351 -3.37 -11.57 -25.77
CA VAL A 351 -2.85 -12.75 -25.06
C VAL A 351 -2.62 -13.87 -26.07
N SER A 352 -1.43 -14.46 -26.07
CA SER A 352 -1.11 -15.65 -26.85
C SER A 352 -0.99 -16.84 -25.90
N ASN A 353 -1.77 -17.90 -26.15
CA ASN A 353 -1.68 -19.15 -25.40
C ASN A 353 -0.74 -20.17 -26.05
N THR A 354 -0.25 -19.89 -27.26
CA THR A 354 0.76 -20.68 -27.96
C THR A 354 2.15 -20.26 -27.47
N GLY A 355 2.95 -21.23 -27.02
CA GLY A 355 4.32 -20.96 -26.54
C GLY A 355 5.19 -20.38 -27.64
N ASN A 356 5.78 -19.20 -27.41
CA ASN A 356 6.61 -18.48 -28.39
C ASN A 356 8.02 -19.08 -28.57
N GLY A 357 8.22 -20.40 -28.45
CA GLY A 357 9.51 -21.06 -28.67
C GLY A 357 10.64 -20.73 -27.68
N CYS A 358 10.43 -19.78 -26.75
CA CYS A 358 11.37 -19.47 -25.68
C CYS A 358 11.09 -20.36 -24.46
N LYS A 359 12.06 -21.21 -24.11
CA LYS A 359 11.96 -22.19 -23.01
C LYS A 359 11.66 -21.53 -21.64
N ASP A 360 12.04 -20.26 -21.45
CA ASP A 360 11.88 -19.53 -20.17
C ASP A 360 10.67 -18.58 -20.11
N ALA A 361 10.09 -18.21 -21.27
CA ALA A 361 8.95 -17.30 -21.37
C ALA A 361 7.62 -18.05 -21.32
N ARG A 362 7.25 -18.52 -20.12
CA ARG A 362 6.11 -19.43 -19.94
C ARG A 362 4.73 -18.81 -20.19
N PHE A 363 4.57 -17.50 -19.94
CA PHE A 363 3.27 -16.83 -20.01
C PHE A 363 3.35 -15.54 -20.84
N PRO A 364 3.35 -15.65 -22.18
CA PRO A 364 3.48 -14.49 -23.07
C PRO A 364 2.20 -13.65 -23.19
N PHE A 365 2.38 -12.37 -23.49
CA PHE A 365 1.35 -11.41 -23.90
C PHE A 365 1.98 -10.28 -24.71
N HIS A 366 1.17 -9.57 -25.49
CA HIS A 366 1.63 -8.52 -26.40
C HIS A 366 0.95 -7.20 -26.05
N LEU A 367 1.76 -6.17 -25.78
CA LEU A 367 1.28 -4.79 -25.70
C LEU A 367 1.38 -4.15 -27.08
N VAL A 368 0.23 -3.89 -27.70
CA VAL A 368 0.14 -3.22 -29.00
C VAL A 368 0.00 -1.72 -28.76
N THR A 369 0.87 -0.96 -29.41
CA THR A 369 0.83 0.50 -29.51
C THR A 369 0.76 0.88 -31.00
N PRO A 370 0.38 2.13 -31.36
CA PRO A 370 0.32 2.56 -32.76
C PRO A 370 1.60 2.32 -33.55
N ASP A 371 2.75 2.54 -32.92
CA ASP A 371 4.04 2.48 -33.60
C ASP A 371 4.67 1.07 -33.54
N ARG A 372 4.29 0.25 -32.57
CA ARG A 372 4.99 -0.99 -32.26
C ARG A 372 4.18 -1.97 -31.42
N THR A 373 4.36 -3.26 -31.70
CA THR A 373 3.97 -4.34 -30.78
C THR A 373 5.16 -4.76 -29.91
N TYR A 374 4.95 -4.81 -28.59
CA TYR A 374 5.92 -5.28 -27.61
C TYR A 374 5.56 -6.68 -27.14
N CYS A 375 6.41 -7.66 -27.42
CA CYS A 375 6.25 -9.02 -26.94
C CYS A 375 6.86 -9.13 -25.53
N LEU A 376 6.01 -9.45 -24.55
CA LEU A 376 6.35 -9.57 -23.15
C LEU A 376 5.98 -10.97 -22.63
N ALA A 377 6.66 -11.45 -21.60
CA ALA A 377 6.26 -12.68 -20.92
C ALA A 377 6.55 -12.65 -19.43
N ALA A 378 5.60 -13.12 -18.64
CA ALA A 378 5.74 -13.27 -17.20
C ALA A 378 6.27 -14.66 -16.83
N THR A 379 6.74 -14.78 -15.59
CA THR A 379 7.33 -16.03 -15.06
C THR A 379 6.25 -17.00 -14.54
N THR A 380 5.14 -16.47 -14.04
CA THR A 380 3.99 -17.24 -13.53
C THR A 380 2.67 -16.76 -14.13
N HIS A 381 1.63 -17.59 -14.02
CA HIS A 381 0.30 -17.26 -14.51
C HIS A 381 -0.30 -16.08 -13.74
N GLU A 382 -0.12 -16.06 -12.42
CA GLU A 382 -0.58 -15.03 -11.50
C GLU A 382 0.10 -13.69 -11.81
N ASP A 383 1.41 -13.73 -12.12
CA ASP A 383 2.15 -12.53 -12.46
C ASP A 383 1.67 -11.96 -13.80
N ARG A 384 1.46 -12.82 -14.81
CA ARG A 384 0.85 -12.40 -16.08
C ARG A 384 -0.53 -11.78 -15.84
N ALA A 385 -1.41 -12.47 -15.12
CA ALA A 385 -2.78 -12.01 -14.89
C ALA A 385 -2.80 -10.63 -14.23
N GLY A 386 -1.92 -10.40 -13.26
CA GLY A 386 -1.84 -9.11 -12.59
C GLY A 386 -1.23 -8.00 -13.45
N TRP A 387 -0.26 -8.29 -14.34
CA TRP A 387 0.21 -7.32 -15.34
C TRP A 387 -0.89 -6.96 -16.35
N LEU A 388 -1.62 -7.96 -16.84
CA LEU A 388 -2.74 -7.75 -17.75
C LEU A 388 -3.81 -6.85 -17.12
N ALA A 389 -4.19 -7.12 -15.87
CA ALA A 389 -5.22 -6.36 -15.18
C ALA A 389 -4.87 -4.86 -15.10
N VAL A 390 -3.65 -4.51 -14.66
CA VAL A 390 -3.24 -3.10 -14.48
C VAL A 390 -3.05 -2.38 -15.81
N ILE A 391 -2.50 -3.05 -16.83
CA ILE A 391 -2.30 -2.44 -18.15
C ILE A 391 -3.66 -2.25 -18.84
N GLN A 392 -4.57 -3.22 -18.78
CA GLN A 392 -5.91 -3.09 -19.35
C GLN A 392 -6.71 -1.97 -18.67
N GLN A 393 -6.63 -1.87 -17.34
CA GLN A 393 -7.25 -0.76 -16.61
C GLN A 393 -6.69 0.60 -17.07
N THR A 394 -5.39 0.69 -17.34
CA THR A 394 -4.74 1.91 -17.83
C THR A 394 -5.20 2.28 -19.25
N ILE A 395 -5.31 1.30 -20.14
CA ILE A 395 -5.79 1.47 -21.52
C ILE A 395 -7.24 1.95 -21.56
N LYS A 396 -8.11 1.41 -20.70
CA LYS A 396 -9.54 1.77 -20.64
C LYS A 396 -9.81 3.12 -20.00
N ARG A 397 -8.85 3.68 -19.27
CA ARG A 397 -9.00 4.98 -18.63
C ARG A 397 -8.87 6.08 -19.70
N PRO A 398 -9.80 7.06 -19.79
CA PRO A 398 -9.67 8.19 -20.72
C PRO A 398 -8.37 8.98 -20.52
N LEU A 399 -7.85 9.55 -21.62
CA LEU A 399 -6.68 10.42 -21.56
C LEU A 399 -7.05 11.79 -20.98
N THR A 400 -6.20 12.30 -20.09
CA THR A 400 -6.29 13.68 -19.60
C THR A 400 -5.39 14.60 -20.43
N PRO A 401 -5.60 15.94 -20.45
CA PRO A 401 -4.68 16.88 -21.10
C PRO A 401 -3.23 16.76 -20.62
N GLN A 402 -3.05 16.42 -19.33
CA GLN A 402 -1.73 16.16 -18.75
C GLN A 402 -1.10 14.90 -19.33
N ASP A 403 -1.87 13.83 -19.53
CA ASP A 403 -1.38 12.60 -20.17
C ASP A 403 -0.90 12.87 -21.59
N SER A 404 -1.62 13.69 -22.36
CA SER A 404 -1.20 14.10 -23.72
C SER A 404 0.10 14.91 -23.71
N THR A 405 0.27 15.79 -22.72
CA THR A 405 1.51 16.57 -22.55
C THR A 405 2.70 15.64 -22.22
N ILE A 406 2.47 14.65 -21.35
CA ILE A 406 3.49 13.63 -21.03
C ILE A 406 3.85 12.83 -22.28
N GLU A 407 2.86 12.38 -23.06
CA GLU A 407 3.10 11.64 -24.30
C GLU A 407 3.96 12.44 -25.30
N ALA A 408 3.65 13.73 -25.48
CA ALA A 408 4.40 14.61 -26.39
C ALA A 408 5.84 14.86 -25.95
N ASN A 409 6.07 14.95 -24.63
CA ASN A 409 7.39 15.25 -24.06
C ASN A 409 8.30 14.01 -23.90
N LEU A 410 7.77 12.81 -24.13
CA LEU A 410 8.56 11.58 -24.02
C LEU A 410 9.51 11.43 -25.21
N VAL A 411 10.81 11.39 -24.91
CA VAL A 411 11.82 11.10 -25.93
C VAL A 411 11.69 9.64 -26.35
N ARG A 412 11.12 9.43 -27.54
CA ARG A 412 11.12 8.12 -28.19
C ARG A 412 12.55 7.81 -28.62
N LYS A 413 13.28 7.02 -27.82
CA LYS A 413 14.54 6.41 -28.27
C LYS A 413 14.23 5.51 -29.47
N ARG A 414 14.33 6.08 -30.68
CA ARG A 414 14.28 5.32 -31.93
C ARG A 414 15.35 4.23 -31.82
N THR A 415 14.98 2.98 -32.10
CA THR A 415 15.95 1.96 -32.48
C THR A 415 16.62 2.44 -33.77
N THR A 416 17.75 3.13 -33.66
CA THR A 416 18.60 3.45 -34.81
C THR A 416 19.23 2.16 -35.31
N SER A 417 18.50 1.43 -36.16
CA SER A 417 19.12 0.70 -37.25
C SER A 417 19.13 1.65 -38.44
N ASN A 418 20.17 2.49 -38.51
CA ASN A 418 20.72 3.06 -39.74
C ASN A 418 21.97 3.85 -39.32
N SER A 419 23.12 3.19 -39.47
CA SER A 419 24.40 3.88 -39.61
C SER A 419 24.32 4.78 -40.84
N ILE A 420 24.08 6.07 -40.63
CA ILE A 420 24.38 7.06 -41.67
C ILE A 420 25.88 7.28 -41.57
N SER A 421 26.59 6.72 -42.55
CA SER A 421 27.96 7.05 -42.89
C SER A 421 28.07 8.57 -43.11
N ILE A 422 28.72 9.28 -42.19
CA ILE A 422 29.19 10.63 -42.42
C ILE A 422 30.72 10.54 -42.44
N PHE A 423 31.27 10.15 -43.59
CA PHE A 423 32.56 10.66 -44.02
C PHE A 423 32.25 11.67 -45.12
N SER A 424 32.20 12.95 -44.73
CA SER A 424 32.33 14.07 -45.66
C SER A 424 33.79 14.12 -46.11
N GLY A 425 34.02 14.10 -47.42
CA GLY A 425 35.34 14.19 -48.01
C GLY A 425 36.08 15.48 -47.67
N ARG A 426 37.40 15.34 -47.60
CA ARG A 426 38.37 16.23 -48.23
C ARG A 426 39.46 15.38 -48.83
#